data_AF-R9IHF1-F1
#
_entry.id   AF-R9IHF1-F1
#
_cell.length_a   1.000
_cell.length_b   1.000
_cell.length_c   1.000
_cell.angle_alpha   90.00
_cell.angle_beta   90.00
_cell.angle_gamma   90.00
#
_symmetry.space_group_name_H-M   'P 1'
#
loop_
_entity.id
_entity.type
_entity.pdbx_description
1 polymer ?
#
loop_
_entity_poly.entity_id
_entity_poly.type
_entity_poly.pdbx_seq_one_letter_code
_entity_poly.pdbx_strand_id
1 'polypeptide(L)'
;MPLSIEAMLEQNTEQLCPLPEAISKEIGDASVSIYPWEISYCASNNLNYIPLATIQAYSTYTPYLDKISAAKFLNSDPPEYILLTLNTIDNRWPFIECPQTWEAIKNNYYIKIQEDDLFLLKRRDESVTVNYELINTDDYTLDDAIELNGADYIKISARLSIKGSLAKTLWKIPEINMHVYYSDGSEATHRVLLDMFTEGVSIATLPTTKETLTDVLNDTGHLSSVSKIVFEGDGLRCYKHAIKVEFYKTSSNKNIHPNENIKTNYTNEIEDINFSLYEIRQDSVNCNIEAQIGNQYYKRLIGWAYIKDIGQFTDQCQICIEIDGKYYPCTIIPRGDVKDAFDLPTDLVGFTILYNNGMVGKVCIIDKENHIVYKQ
;
A
#
# COMPACT_ATOMS: atom_id res chain seq x y z
N MET A 1 13.18 -11.86 48.06
CA MET A 1 13.32 -10.41 47.82
C MET A 1 12.53 -10.08 46.58
N PRO A 2 11.62 -9.10 46.60
CA PRO A 2 11.05 -8.60 45.34
C PRO A 2 12.20 -8.01 44.53
N LEU A 3 12.29 -8.37 43.24
CA LEU A 3 13.21 -7.73 42.31
C LEU A 3 12.88 -6.23 42.26
N SER A 4 13.88 -5.35 42.40
CA SER A 4 13.69 -3.93 42.14
C SER A 4 13.38 -3.75 40.65
N ILE A 5 12.58 -2.73 40.30
CA ILE A 5 12.30 -2.38 38.90
C ILE A 5 13.60 -2.16 38.11
N GLU A 6 14.65 -1.64 38.76
CA GLU A 6 15.99 -1.49 38.20
C GLU A 6 16.62 -2.83 37.80
N ALA A 7 16.40 -3.91 38.56
CA ALA A 7 16.93 -5.24 38.25
C ALA A 7 16.15 -5.95 37.12
N MET A 8 14.98 -5.43 36.74
CA MET A 8 14.18 -5.95 35.62
C MET A 8 14.42 -5.18 34.31
N LEU A 9 15.21 -4.09 34.33
CA LEU A 9 15.34 -3.13 33.22
C LEU A 9 16.80 -2.82 32.84
N GLU A 10 17.62 -3.85 32.69
CA GLU A 10 18.63 -3.81 31.62
C GLU A 10 18.03 -4.52 30.40
N GLN A 11 16.95 -3.96 29.85
CA GLN A 11 16.57 -4.33 28.49
C GLN A 11 17.68 -3.79 27.59
N ASN A 12 18.36 -4.68 26.88
CA ASN A 12 19.30 -4.28 25.85
C ASN A 12 18.51 -3.57 24.74
N THR A 13 18.41 -2.24 24.82
CA THR A 13 17.60 -1.42 23.93
C THR A 13 18.03 -1.58 22.48
N GLU A 14 19.30 -1.90 22.23
CA GLU A 14 19.87 -2.17 20.90
C GLU A 14 19.24 -3.40 20.21
N GLN A 15 18.56 -4.28 20.97
CA GLN A 15 17.95 -5.51 20.43
C GLN A 15 16.42 -5.46 20.35
N LEU A 16 15.78 -4.35 20.73
CA LEU A 16 14.31 -4.26 20.73
C LEU A 16 13.75 -4.24 19.30
N CYS A 17 14.27 -3.36 18.45
CA CYS A 17 13.84 -3.21 17.06
C CYS A 17 15.01 -2.71 16.19
N PRO A 18 16.00 -3.57 15.87
CA PRO A 18 17.12 -3.16 15.02
C PRO A 18 16.64 -2.88 13.59
N LEU A 19 17.16 -1.82 12.98
CA LEU A 19 16.93 -1.56 11.56
C LEU A 19 17.77 -2.51 10.69
N PRO A 20 17.28 -2.86 9.48
CA PRO A 20 18.11 -3.52 8.48
C PRO A 20 19.41 -2.73 8.23
N GLU A 21 20.53 -3.45 8.04
CA GLU A 21 21.86 -2.84 7.89
C GLU A 21 21.91 -1.81 6.76
N ALA A 22 21.26 -2.13 5.62
CA ALA A 22 21.18 -1.23 4.47
C ALA A 22 20.50 0.11 4.82
N ILE A 23 19.41 0.07 5.59
CA ILE A 23 18.67 1.25 6.03
C ILE A 23 19.47 2.04 7.06
N SER A 24 20.01 1.37 8.09
CA SER A 24 20.80 2.02 9.15
C SER A 24 22.02 2.75 8.57
N LYS A 25 22.74 2.11 7.65
CA LYS A 25 23.91 2.70 6.98
C LYS A 25 23.56 3.87 6.06
N GLU A 26 22.43 3.81 5.37
CA GLU A 26 21.96 4.91 4.51
C GLU A 26 21.53 6.13 5.33
N ILE A 27 20.89 5.92 6.50
CA ILE A 27 20.51 7.02 7.39
C ILE A 27 21.74 7.67 8.03
N GLY A 28 22.66 6.87 8.61
CA GLY A 28 23.78 7.40 9.39
C GLY A 28 23.31 8.34 10.51
N ASP A 29 23.83 9.57 10.53
CA ASP A 29 23.47 10.61 11.51
C ASP A 29 22.36 11.57 10.99
N ALA A 30 21.81 11.32 9.80
CA ALA A 30 20.80 12.18 9.18
C ALA A 30 19.50 12.21 9.99
N SER A 31 18.75 13.31 9.84
CA SER A 31 17.46 13.47 10.52
C SER A 31 16.41 12.51 9.93
N VAL A 32 15.63 11.88 10.80
CA VAL A 32 14.64 10.88 10.41
C VAL A 32 13.32 11.08 11.14
N SER A 33 12.21 10.97 10.40
CA SER A 33 10.88 10.82 10.97
C SER A 33 10.39 9.39 10.79
N ILE A 34 9.43 9.00 11.64
CA ILE A 34 8.82 7.68 11.59
C ILE A 34 7.32 7.88 11.34
N TYR A 35 6.81 7.17 10.33
CA TYR A 35 5.39 7.11 10.02
C TYR A 35 5.00 5.63 9.87
N PRO A 36 3.90 5.14 10.47
CA PRO A 36 2.92 5.91 11.23
C PRO A 36 3.21 5.98 12.75
N TRP A 37 3.91 5.02 13.39
CA TRP A 37 4.11 5.06 14.85
C TRP A 37 5.25 4.22 15.46
N GLU A 38 6.05 3.47 14.70
CA GLU A 38 7.04 2.52 15.26
C GLU A 38 8.30 3.22 15.82
N ILE A 39 8.12 4.04 16.86
CA ILE A 39 9.17 4.87 17.44
C ILE A 39 10.24 4.07 18.21
N SER A 40 10.05 2.76 18.40
CA SER A 40 11.06 1.90 19.04
C SER A 40 12.35 1.79 18.21
N TYR A 41 12.31 2.07 16.91
CA TYR A 41 13.50 2.23 16.08
C TYR A 41 14.45 3.31 16.63
N CYS A 42 13.92 4.39 17.20
CA CYS A 42 14.75 5.46 17.77
C CYS A 42 15.59 4.96 18.95
N ALA A 43 14.98 4.16 19.84
CA ALA A 43 15.66 3.62 21.02
C ALA A 43 16.72 2.57 20.66
N SER A 44 16.49 1.80 19.59
CA SER A 44 17.38 0.69 19.20
C SER A 44 18.53 1.13 18.29
N ASN A 45 18.38 2.26 17.59
CA ASN A 45 19.32 2.67 16.52
C ASN A 45 19.89 4.09 16.74
N ASN A 46 19.61 4.74 17.88
CA ASN A 46 20.10 6.08 18.24
C ASN A 46 19.85 7.14 17.16
N LEU A 47 18.64 7.14 16.61
CA LEU A 47 18.26 7.98 15.47
C LEU A 47 18.13 9.46 15.84
N ASN A 48 18.53 10.36 14.93
CA ASN A 48 18.24 11.80 15.01
C ASN A 48 16.76 12.07 14.68
N TYR A 49 15.89 11.77 15.63
CA TYR A 49 14.45 11.69 15.41
C TYR A 49 13.75 13.05 15.40
N ILE A 50 12.99 13.32 14.33
CA ILE A 50 12.05 14.43 14.23
C ILE A 50 10.61 13.88 14.40
N PRO A 51 9.89 14.23 15.48
CA PRO A 51 8.54 13.72 15.71
C PRO A 51 7.48 14.41 14.85
N LEU A 52 6.44 13.65 14.48
CA LEU A 52 5.15 14.19 14.08
C LEU A 52 4.53 15.02 15.21
N ALA A 53 3.57 15.90 14.92
CA ALA A 53 2.93 16.73 15.94
C ALA A 53 2.30 15.90 17.07
N THR A 54 1.75 14.74 16.72
CA THR A 54 1.13 13.78 17.65
C THR A 54 2.06 12.63 18.04
N ILE A 55 3.31 12.63 17.58
CA ILE A 55 4.29 11.53 17.64
C ILE A 55 3.85 10.28 16.86
N GLN A 56 2.63 9.82 17.08
CA GLN A 56 2.01 8.68 16.41
C GLN A 56 0.84 9.17 15.55
N ALA A 57 0.88 8.83 14.25
CA ALA A 57 -0.04 9.34 13.23
C ALA A 57 -1.50 9.01 13.54
N TYR A 58 -1.79 7.85 14.14
CA TYR A 58 -3.17 7.44 14.47
C TYR A 58 -3.89 8.37 15.46
N SER A 59 -3.13 9.16 16.22
CA SER A 59 -3.65 10.18 17.14
C SER A 59 -4.01 11.50 16.44
N THR A 60 -3.77 11.62 15.14
CA THR A 60 -4.05 12.82 14.32
C THR A 60 -5.49 12.82 13.79
N TYR A 61 -6.47 12.71 14.67
CA TYR A 61 -7.88 12.58 14.26
C TYR A 61 -8.57 13.91 13.89
N THR A 62 -7.80 14.99 13.62
CA THR A 62 -8.36 16.28 13.22
C THR A 62 -7.56 16.93 12.09
N PRO A 63 -8.22 17.65 11.17
CA PRO A 63 -7.52 18.40 10.11
C PRO A 63 -6.53 19.43 10.63
N TYR A 64 -6.78 20.01 11.81
CA TYR A 64 -5.87 20.96 12.45
C TYR A 64 -4.54 20.30 12.84
N LEU A 65 -4.58 19.16 13.53
CA LEU A 65 -3.37 18.43 13.92
C LEU A 65 -2.61 17.91 12.69
N ASP A 66 -3.34 17.45 11.67
CA ASP A 66 -2.75 16.98 10.43
C ASP A 66 -1.98 18.10 9.70
N LYS A 67 -2.53 19.32 9.62
CA LYS A 67 -1.80 20.47 9.07
C LYS A 67 -0.51 20.79 9.83
N ILE A 68 -0.50 20.65 11.16
CA ILE A 68 0.71 20.87 11.97
C ILE A 68 1.75 19.79 11.68
N SER A 69 1.33 18.53 11.57
CA SER A 69 2.21 17.41 11.16
C SER A 69 2.74 17.62 9.75
N ALA A 70 1.90 17.98 8.78
CA ALA A 70 2.29 18.28 7.41
C ALA A 70 3.35 19.39 7.33
N ALA A 71 3.21 20.44 8.12
CA ALA A 71 4.17 21.53 8.16
C ALA A 71 5.59 21.06 8.55
N LYS A 72 5.75 19.99 9.34
CA LYS A 72 7.07 19.42 9.66
C LYS A 72 7.83 18.92 8.42
N PHE A 73 7.12 18.54 7.37
CA PHE A 73 7.70 18.07 6.11
C PHE A 73 7.89 19.18 5.07
N LEU A 74 7.33 20.38 5.33
CA LEU A 74 7.35 21.52 4.40
C LEU A 74 8.22 22.71 4.89
N ASN A 75 8.49 22.79 6.19
CA ASN A 75 9.21 23.91 6.81
C ASN A 75 10.73 23.89 6.50
N SER A 76 11.49 24.81 7.10
CA SER A 76 12.91 25.05 6.77
C SER A 76 13.88 23.91 7.12
N ASP A 77 13.51 23.02 8.04
CA ASP A 77 14.35 21.88 8.44
C ASP A 77 13.51 20.58 8.58
N PRO A 78 12.99 20.04 7.47
CA PRO A 78 12.26 18.79 7.47
C PRO A 78 13.23 17.59 7.53
N PRO A 79 12.77 16.41 7.97
CA PRO A 79 13.62 15.23 8.07
C PRO A 79 14.23 14.88 6.71
N GLU A 80 15.50 14.46 6.68
CA GLU A 80 16.10 13.97 5.44
C GLU A 80 15.49 12.62 5.03
N TYR A 81 15.18 11.79 6.02
CA TYR A 81 14.62 10.46 5.82
C TYR A 81 13.27 10.24 6.53
N ILE A 82 12.46 9.34 5.98
CA ILE A 82 11.26 8.84 6.66
C ILE A 82 11.29 7.31 6.65
N LEU A 83 11.21 6.70 7.83
CA LEU A 83 10.89 5.29 7.97
C LEU A 83 9.37 5.15 7.90
N LEU A 84 8.88 4.52 6.83
CA LEU A 84 7.47 4.44 6.52
C LEU A 84 7.00 2.99 6.40
N THR A 85 5.85 2.68 7.00
CA THR A 85 5.08 1.46 6.75
C THR A 85 3.62 1.80 6.41
N LEU A 86 2.88 0.83 5.86
CA LEU A 86 1.47 0.98 5.51
C LEU A 86 0.51 0.60 6.66
N ASN A 87 1.04 0.31 7.84
CA ASN A 87 0.25 -0.20 8.95
C ASN A 87 -0.83 0.81 9.36
N THR A 88 -2.01 0.30 9.71
CA THR A 88 -3.08 1.10 10.32
C THR A 88 -3.65 0.41 11.56
N ILE A 89 -4.32 1.19 12.40
CA ILE A 89 -5.15 0.66 13.50
C ILE A 89 -6.62 0.73 13.12
N ASP A 90 -7.45 -0.12 13.72
CA ASP A 90 -8.91 -0.15 13.50
C ASP A 90 -9.34 -0.25 12.02
N ASN A 91 -8.56 -0.95 11.19
CA ASN A 91 -8.81 -1.07 9.74
C ASN A 91 -8.99 0.29 9.04
N ARG A 92 -8.28 1.33 9.50
CA ARG A 92 -8.30 2.65 8.86
C ARG A 92 -7.65 2.59 7.50
N TRP A 93 -8.10 3.48 6.62
CA TRP A 93 -7.44 3.68 5.34
C TRP A 93 -6.07 4.37 5.55
N PRO A 94 -4.94 3.77 5.10
CA PRO A 94 -3.63 4.39 5.24
C PRO A 94 -3.61 5.80 4.64
N PHE A 95 -2.95 6.73 5.33
CA PHE A 95 -2.75 8.12 4.89
C PHE A 95 -3.98 9.02 4.78
N ILE A 96 -5.19 8.49 4.54
CA ILE A 96 -6.44 9.29 4.60
C ILE A 96 -6.71 9.80 6.03
N GLU A 97 -6.14 9.16 7.05
CA GLU A 97 -6.19 9.67 8.42
C GLU A 97 -5.30 10.90 8.66
N CYS A 98 -4.32 11.17 7.80
CA CYS A 98 -3.43 12.33 7.84
C CYS A 98 -3.18 12.85 6.41
N PRO A 99 -4.22 13.27 5.68
CA PRO A 99 -4.13 13.45 4.23
C PRO A 99 -3.19 14.60 3.85
N GLN A 100 -3.11 15.66 4.64
CA GLN A 100 -2.19 16.77 4.38
C GLN A 100 -0.74 16.38 4.69
N THR A 101 -0.52 15.59 5.75
CA THR A 101 0.79 15.01 6.03
C THR A 101 1.23 14.10 4.89
N TRP A 102 0.31 13.28 4.37
CA TRP A 102 0.57 12.45 3.21
C TRP A 102 0.87 13.25 1.95
N GLU A 103 0.11 14.31 1.65
CA GLU A 103 0.43 15.20 0.54
C GLU A 103 1.85 15.78 0.68
N ALA A 104 2.26 16.17 1.88
CA ALA A 104 3.61 16.67 2.11
C ALA A 104 4.68 15.60 1.86
N ILE A 105 4.46 14.36 2.32
CA ILE A 105 5.38 13.23 2.10
C ILE A 105 5.43 12.85 0.62
N LYS A 106 4.27 12.57 0.01
CA LYS A 106 4.11 12.09 -1.37
C LYS A 106 4.79 13.00 -2.40
N ASN A 107 4.72 14.31 -2.16
CA ASN A 107 5.26 15.29 -3.10
C ASN A 107 6.75 15.58 -2.87
N ASN A 108 7.25 15.49 -1.64
CA ASN A 108 8.62 15.93 -1.30
C ASN A 108 9.61 14.79 -1.06
N TYR A 109 9.17 13.53 -1.09
CA TYR A 109 10.02 12.36 -0.83
C TYR A 109 9.89 11.34 -1.97
N TYR A 110 10.83 10.40 -2.01
CA TYR A 110 10.82 9.24 -2.92
C TYR A 110 11.37 8.01 -2.18
N ILE A 111 11.08 6.81 -2.68
CA ILE A 111 11.56 5.59 -2.03
C ILE A 111 13.04 5.39 -2.37
N LYS A 112 13.89 5.39 -1.34
CA LYS A 112 15.34 5.20 -1.45
C LYS A 112 15.76 3.75 -1.23
N ILE A 113 15.18 3.09 -0.23
CA ILE A 113 15.36 1.65 0.08
C ILE A 113 13.99 1.07 0.47
N GLN A 114 13.74 -0.18 0.09
CA GLN A 114 12.60 -0.97 0.55
C GLN A 114 13.14 -2.31 1.08
N GLU A 115 12.87 -2.61 2.34
CA GLU A 115 13.19 -3.88 3.00
C GLU A 115 11.88 -4.45 3.57
N ASP A 116 11.39 -5.56 3.02
CA ASP A 116 10.09 -6.13 3.35
C ASP A 116 8.95 -5.10 3.33
N ASP A 117 8.36 -4.76 4.48
CA ASP A 117 7.26 -3.81 4.69
C ASP A 117 7.74 -2.40 5.11
N LEU A 118 9.05 -2.23 5.25
CA LEU A 118 9.68 -1.00 5.69
C LEU A 118 10.27 -0.23 4.50
N PHE A 119 9.78 0.99 4.31
CA PHE A 119 10.25 1.91 3.29
C PHE A 119 11.11 2.98 3.92
N LEU A 120 12.34 3.13 3.44
CA LEU A 120 13.15 4.32 3.71
C LEU A 120 12.89 5.32 2.59
N LEU A 121 12.16 6.38 2.91
CA LEU A 121 11.98 7.50 2.00
C LEU A 121 13.10 8.50 2.19
N LYS A 122 13.60 9.07 1.09
CA LYS A 122 14.54 10.18 1.10
C LYS A 122 13.89 11.45 0.57
N ARG A 123 14.20 12.58 1.20
CA ARG A 123 13.75 13.90 0.76
C ARG A 123 14.34 14.23 -0.61
N ARG A 124 13.54 14.89 -1.44
CA ARG A 124 13.95 15.45 -2.73
C ARG A 124 14.74 16.73 -2.53
N ASP A 125 15.77 16.92 -3.34
CA ASP A 125 16.54 18.17 -3.39
C ASP A 125 15.75 19.29 -4.10
N GLU A 126 14.85 18.91 -5.02
CA GLU A 126 14.03 19.83 -5.79
C GLU A 126 12.80 20.31 -4.99
N SER A 127 12.45 21.59 -5.17
CA SER A 127 11.22 22.13 -4.61
C SER A 127 10.03 21.73 -5.49
N VAL A 128 9.12 20.94 -4.93
CA VAL A 128 7.89 20.52 -5.61
C VAL A 128 6.76 21.51 -5.31
N THR A 129 6.12 21.99 -6.37
CA THR A 129 4.90 22.80 -6.33
C THR A 129 3.77 21.98 -6.93
N VAL A 130 2.65 21.90 -6.20
CA VAL A 130 1.44 21.22 -6.65
C VAL A 130 0.34 22.25 -6.87
N ASN A 131 -0.28 22.20 -8.05
CA ASN A 131 -1.45 22.99 -8.40
C ASN A 131 -2.69 22.12 -8.30
N TYR A 132 -3.75 22.67 -7.69
CA TYR A 132 -5.05 22.04 -7.56
C TYR A 132 -6.05 22.84 -8.39
N GLU A 133 -6.43 22.33 -9.55
CA GLU A 133 -7.41 22.96 -10.43
C GLU A 133 -8.81 22.42 -10.10
N LEU A 134 -9.72 23.29 -9.67
CA LEU A 134 -11.10 22.92 -9.40
C LEU A 134 -11.80 22.56 -10.73
N ILE A 135 -12.25 21.31 -10.84
CA ILE A 135 -13.03 20.82 -11.98
C ILE A 135 -14.48 21.27 -11.81
N ASN A 136 -15.09 20.91 -10.68
CA ASN A 136 -16.48 21.22 -10.37
C ASN A 136 -16.76 21.11 -8.87
N THR A 137 -17.97 21.52 -8.49
CA THR A 137 -18.50 21.41 -7.14
C THR A 137 -19.94 20.97 -7.22
N ASP A 138 -20.23 19.83 -6.61
CA ASP A 138 -21.55 19.21 -6.66
C ASP A 138 -22.10 18.99 -5.25
N ASP A 139 -23.42 18.96 -5.14
CA ASP A 139 -24.12 18.62 -3.91
C ASP A 139 -24.52 17.13 -3.96
N TYR A 140 -24.16 16.41 -2.90
CA TYR A 140 -24.46 15.00 -2.70
C TYR A 140 -25.21 14.80 -1.40
N THR A 141 -25.83 13.63 -1.26
CA THR A 141 -26.28 13.09 0.01
C THR A 141 -25.28 12.07 0.54
N LEU A 142 -25.31 11.79 1.85
CA LEU A 142 -24.38 10.84 2.48
C LEU A 142 -24.45 9.41 1.93
N ASP A 143 -25.59 9.04 1.34
CA ASP A 143 -25.84 7.70 0.79
C ASP A 143 -25.53 7.63 -0.73
N ASP A 144 -25.21 8.76 -1.36
CA ASP A 144 -24.92 8.81 -2.78
C ASP A 144 -23.54 8.23 -3.09
N ALA A 145 -23.43 7.61 -4.26
CA ALA A 145 -22.14 7.25 -4.82
C ALA A 145 -21.50 8.47 -5.49
N ILE A 146 -20.25 8.75 -5.09
CA ILE A 146 -19.48 9.89 -5.60
C ILE A 146 -18.55 9.35 -6.71
N GLU A 147 -18.93 9.64 -7.95
CA GLU A 147 -18.12 9.34 -9.15
C GLU A 147 -17.00 10.38 -9.30
N LEU A 148 -15.75 9.94 -9.46
CA LEU A 148 -14.61 10.86 -9.55
C LEU A 148 -14.45 11.52 -10.91
N ASN A 149 -14.91 10.87 -12.00
CA ASN A 149 -14.91 11.43 -13.36
C ASN A 149 -13.56 12.06 -13.79
N GLY A 150 -12.43 11.46 -13.40
CA GLY A 150 -11.08 11.92 -13.74
C GLY A 150 -10.42 12.89 -12.73
N ALA A 151 -11.15 13.28 -11.68
CA ALA A 151 -10.59 13.95 -10.52
C ALA A 151 -9.62 13.03 -9.76
N ASP A 152 -8.52 13.59 -9.27
CA ASP A 152 -7.50 12.86 -8.50
C ASP A 152 -7.36 13.36 -7.06
N TYR A 153 -8.08 14.43 -6.74
CA TYR A 153 -8.15 15.03 -5.41
C TYR A 153 -9.56 15.54 -5.14
N ILE A 154 -10.05 15.32 -3.92
CA ILE A 154 -11.41 15.75 -3.52
C ILE A 154 -11.40 16.44 -2.18
N LYS A 155 -12.32 17.38 -1.99
CA LYS A 155 -12.69 17.93 -0.67
C LYS A 155 -14.14 17.63 -0.38
N ILE A 156 -14.43 17.14 0.82
CA ILE A 156 -15.81 16.87 1.26
C ILE A 156 -16.12 17.75 2.46
N SER A 157 -17.09 18.64 2.28
CA SER A 157 -17.63 19.47 3.34
C SER A 157 -18.83 18.79 3.99
N ALA A 158 -18.56 17.89 4.93
CA ALA A 158 -19.58 17.26 5.77
C ALA A 158 -19.68 17.98 7.12
N ARG A 159 -20.88 18.40 7.52
CA ARG A 159 -21.11 19.07 8.81
C ARG A 159 -21.88 18.16 9.75
N LEU A 160 -21.47 18.12 11.02
CA LEU A 160 -22.26 17.44 12.05
C LEU A 160 -23.65 18.08 12.17
N SER A 161 -24.65 17.23 12.37
CA SER A 161 -25.97 17.66 12.83
C SER A 161 -25.88 18.15 14.27
N ILE A 162 -26.90 18.86 14.77
CA ILE A 162 -26.94 19.30 16.18
C ILE A 162 -26.81 18.10 17.12
N LYS A 163 -27.54 17.01 16.83
CA LYS A 163 -27.46 15.75 17.59
C LYS A 163 -26.07 15.12 17.49
N GLY A 164 -25.47 15.10 16.29
CA GLY A 164 -24.11 14.58 16.08
C GLY A 164 -23.03 15.39 16.79
N SER A 165 -23.17 16.71 16.84
CA SER A 165 -22.26 17.59 17.58
C SER A 165 -22.30 17.30 19.08
N LEU A 166 -23.49 17.09 19.64
CA LEU A 166 -23.64 16.69 21.04
C LEU A 166 -23.08 15.29 21.29
N ALA A 167 -23.37 14.34 20.40
CA ALA A 167 -22.84 12.97 20.48
C ALA A 167 -21.32 12.92 20.45
N LYS A 168 -20.67 13.70 19.57
CA LYS A 168 -19.20 13.83 19.50
C LYS A 168 -18.60 14.48 20.75
N THR A 169 -19.37 15.32 21.45
CA THR A 169 -18.91 15.99 22.67
C THR A 169 -19.01 15.07 23.89
N LEU A 170 -20.08 14.27 23.98
CA LEU A 170 -20.35 13.38 25.11
C LEU A 170 -19.74 11.98 24.92
N TRP A 171 -19.46 11.57 23.69
CA TRP A 171 -18.96 10.25 23.32
C TRP A 171 -18.15 10.30 22.00
N LYS A 172 -18.01 9.16 21.31
CA LYS A 172 -17.42 9.05 19.96
C LYS A 172 -18.48 8.95 18.87
N ILE A 173 -18.14 9.43 17.68
CA ILE A 173 -18.92 9.12 16.46
C ILE A 173 -18.71 7.63 16.15
N PRO A 174 -19.78 6.87 15.84
CA PRO A 174 -19.66 5.50 15.35
C PRO A 174 -18.82 5.41 14.06
N GLU A 175 -18.48 4.20 13.66
CA GLU A 175 -17.61 3.98 12.52
C GLU A 175 -18.29 4.36 11.20
N ILE A 176 -17.47 4.86 10.28
CA ILE A 176 -17.84 5.14 8.90
C ILE A 176 -16.82 4.42 8.04
N ASN A 177 -17.28 3.58 7.12
CA ASN A 177 -16.43 2.97 6.12
C ASN A 177 -16.55 3.73 4.81
N MET A 178 -15.47 3.75 4.05
CA MET A 178 -15.45 4.16 2.65
C MET A 178 -15.21 2.93 1.80
N HIS A 179 -16.17 2.61 0.94
CA HIS A 179 -15.98 1.68 -0.16
C HIS A 179 -15.42 2.42 -1.36
N VAL A 180 -14.43 1.82 -1.98
CA VAL A 180 -13.75 2.36 -3.15
C VAL A 180 -13.83 1.32 -4.26
N TYR A 181 -14.28 1.78 -5.42
CA TYR A 181 -14.33 1.01 -6.65
C TYR A 181 -13.21 1.51 -7.56
N TYR A 182 -12.42 0.60 -8.10
CA TYR A 182 -11.31 0.91 -9.00
C TYR A 182 -11.67 0.64 -10.46
N SER A 183 -10.97 1.30 -11.38
CA SER A 183 -11.17 1.15 -12.83
C SER A 183 -10.84 -0.23 -13.37
N ASP A 184 -10.08 -1.04 -12.61
CA ASP A 184 -9.75 -2.43 -12.95
C ASP A 184 -10.75 -3.45 -12.41
N GLY A 185 -11.85 -2.98 -11.79
CA GLY A 185 -12.89 -3.82 -11.19
C GLY A 185 -12.58 -4.30 -9.77
N SER A 186 -11.42 -3.96 -9.19
CA SER A 186 -11.15 -4.23 -7.79
C SER A 186 -11.93 -3.29 -6.87
N GLU A 187 -12.14 -3.73 -5.63
CA GLU A 187 -12.84 -2.96 -4.60
C GLU A 187 -12.07 -3.06 -3.29
N ALA A 188 -12.11 -2.00 -2.48
CA ALA A 188 -11.55 -1.99 -1.14
C ALA A 188 -12.43 -1.21 -0.17
N THR A 189 -12.45 -1.64 1.09
CA THR A 189 -13.28 -1.05 2.14
C THR A 189 -12.46 -0.86 3.40
N HIS A 190 -12.34 0.39 3.84
CA HIS A 190 -11.66 0.72 5.09
C HIS A 190 -12.39 1.81 5.85
N ARG A 191 -12.12 1.88 7.15
CA ARG A 191 -12.66 2.92 8.02
C ARG A 191 -12.03 4.27 7.69
N VAL A 192 -12.85 5.32 7.70
CA VAL A 192 -12.40 6.70 7.49
C VAL A 192 -12.99 7.64 8.53
N LEU A 193 -12.38 8.81 8.65
CA LEU A 193 -12.91 9.94 9.41
C LEU A 193 -13.34 11.01 8.40
N LEU A 194 -14.65 11.21 8.25
CA LEU A 194 -15.20 12.12 7.22
C LEU A 194 -14.69 13.56 7.39
N ASP A 195 -14.41 14.00 8.63
CA ASP A 195 -13.80 15.29 8.93
C ASP A 195 -12.44 15.50 8.23
N MET A 196 -11.67 14.43 7.96
CA MET A 196 -10.35 14.53 7.32
C MET A 196 -10.43 14.92 5.85
N PHE A 197 -11.59 14.76 5.20
CA PHE A 197 -11.80 15.17 3.82
C PHE A 197 -11.99 16.68 3.65
N THR A 198 -12.14 17.44 4.73
CA THR A 198 -12.43 18.89 4.68
C THR A 198 -11.29 19.71 4.08
N GLU A 199 -10.04 19.30 4.30
CA GLU A 199 -8.86 19.96 3.75
C GLU A 199 -8.39 19.33 2.45
N GLY A 200 -8.98 18.19 2.11
CA GLY A 200 -8.83 17.46 0.87
C GLY A 200 -7.93 16.24 0.96
N VAL A 201 -8.17 15.30 0.05
CA VAL A 201 -7.56 13.97 0.03
C VAL A 201 -7.23 13.61 -1.41
N SER A 202 -5.99 13.15 -1.65
CA SER A 202 -5.66 12.49 -2.90
C SER A 202 -6.35 11.14 -2.97
N ILE A 203 -7.15 10.96 -4.02
CA ILE A 203 -8.07 9.84 -4.15
C ILE A 203 -7.84 9.04 -5.42
N ALA A 204 -7.06 9.53 -6.39
CA ALA A 204 -6.81 8.81 -7.66
C ALA A 204 -6.27 7.40 -7.46
N THR A 205 -5.27 7.24 -6.59
CA THR A 205 -4.72 5.93 -6.23
C THR A 205 -4.47 5.93 -4.74
N LEU A 206 -5.10 5.00 -4.04
CA LEU A 206 -5.07 4.91 -2.60
C LEU A 206 -4.16 3.75 -2.19
N PRO A 207 -2.96 4.03 -1.66
CA PRO A 207 -2.00 2.98 -1.39
C PRO A 207 -2.42 2.16 -0.17
N THR A 208 -2.63 0.87 -0.41
CA THR A 208 -2.96 -0.15 0.62
C THR A 208 -2.00 -1.33 0.57
N THR A 209 -1.11 -1.36 -0.44
CA THR A 209 -0.10 -2.40 -0.64
C THR A 209 1.25 -1.77 -1.00
N LYS A 210 2.32 -2.55 -0.88
CA LYS A 210 3.68 -2.13 -1.25
C LYS A 210 3.75 -1.62 -2.69
N GLU A 211 3.07 -2.32 -3.61
CA GLU A 211 3.06 -1.98 -5.04
C GLU A 211 2.36 -0.65 -5.29
N THR A 212 1.21 -0.44 -4.66
CA THR A 212 0.44 0.80 -4.79
C THR A 212 1.15 1.99 -4.17
N LEU A 213 1.85 1.78 -3.06
CA LEU A 213 2.70 2.81 -2.46
C LEU A 213 3.88 3.18 -3.36
N THR A 214 4.57 2.18 -3.90
CA THR A 214 5.70 2.39 -4.82
C THR A 214 5.26 3.11 -6.08
N ASP A 215 4.11 2.74 -6.66
CA ASP A 215 3.55 3.42 -7.83
C ASP A 215 3.21 4.88 -7.54
N VAL A 216 2.60 5.18 -6.39
CA VAL A 216 2.24 6.56 -6.01
C VAL A 216 3.45 7.43 -5.69
N LEU A 217 4.49 6.88 -5.04
CA LEU A 217 5.67 7.66 -4.65
C LEU A 217 6.68 7.85 -5.79
N ASN A 218 6.91 6.79 -6.57
CA ASN A 218 7.87 6.80 -7.67
C ASN A 218 7.24 7.10 -9.04
N ASP A 219 5.91 7.30 -9.09
CA ASP A 219 5.18 7.81 -10.25
C ASP A 219 5.34 6.93 -11.51
N THR A 220 5.20 5.61 -11.33
CA THR A 220 5.22 4.66 -12.46
C THR A 220 3.91 4.64 -13.24
N GLY A 221 2.84 5.23 -12.71
CA GLY A 221 1.64 5.64 -13.44
C GLY A 221 0.82 4.50 -14.05
N HIS A 222 0.91 3.29 -13.49
CA HIS A 222 0.34 2.11 -14.14
C HIS A 222 -0.80 1.45 -13.37
N LEU A 223 -0.97 1.69 -12.07
CA LEU A 223 -2.03 1.03 -11.29
C LEU A 223 -3.40 1.66 -11.48
N SER A 224 -4.43 0.90 -11.09
CA SER A 224 -5.83 1.29 -11.25
C SER A 224 -6.16 2.58 -10.51
N SER A 225 -6.94 3.42 -11.18
CA SER A 225 -7.47 4.65 -10.61
C SER A 225 -8.80 4.38 -9.94
N VAL A 226 -9.08 5.05 -8.82
CA VAL A 226 -10.41 5.06 -8.21
C VAL A 226 -11.40 5.64 -9.22
N SER A 227 -12.49 4.91 -9.46
CA SER A 227 -13.60 5.37 -10.27
C SER A 227 -14.66 6.05 -9.41
N LYS A 228 -14.97 5.43 -8.25
CA LYS A 228 -16.11 5.80 -7.42
C LYS A 228 -15.87 5.50 -5.95
N ILE A 229 -16.43 6.33 -5.08
CA ILE A 229 -16.45 6.09 -3.63
C ILE A 229 -17.88 6.12 -3.08
N VAL A 230 -18.14 5.34 -2.03
CA VAL A 230 -19.41 5.29 -1.30
C VAL A 230 -19.09 5.26 0.20
N PHE A 231 -19.81 6.05 0.99
CA PHE A 231 -19.70 5.97 2.45
C PHE A 231 -20.82 5.12 3.03
N GLU A 232 -20.49 4.35 4.06
CA GLU A 232 -21.47 3.57 4.83
C GLU A 232 -21.20 3.64 6.34
N GLY A 233 -22.16 3.17 7.14
CA GLY A 233 -22.02 2.97 8.57
C GLY A 233 -22.87 3.92 9.41
N ASP A 234 -23.12 3.51 10.66
CA ASP A 234 -23.99 4.25 11.59
C ASP A 234 -23.49 5.66 11.91
N GLY A 235 -22.18 5.91 11.75
CA GLY A 235 -21.58 7.22 11.98
C GLY A 235 -22.12 8.31 11.06
N LEU A 236 -22.61 7.96 9.87
CA LEU A 236 -23.20 8.90 8.91
C LEU A 236 -24.42 9.63 9.50
N ARG A 237 -25.18 8.97 10.39
CA ARG A 237 -26.35 9.57 11.07
C ARG A 237 -25.99 10.77 11.96
N CYS A 238 -24.71 10.93 12.31
CA CYS A 238 -24.24 12.10 13.05
C CYS A 238 -24.08 13.34 12.17
N TYR A 239 -23.99 13.20 10.84
CA TYR A 239 -23.79 14.30 9.90
C TYR A 239 -25.12 14.81 9.34
N LYS A 240 -25.10 16.01 8.76
CA LYS A 240 -26.21 16.49 7.94
C LYS A 240 -26.26 15.67 6.65
N HIS A 241 -27.47 15.36 6.21
CA HIS A 241 -27.68 14.47 5.05
C HIS A 241 -27.08 15.03 3.76
N ALA A 242 -27.16 16.35 3.53
CA ALA A 242 -26.52 17.00 2.39
C ALA A 242 -25.06 17.32 2.70
N ILE A 243 -24.18 16.94 1.76
CA ILE A 243 -22.75 17.24 1.74
C ILE A 243 -22.40 17.94 0.43
N LYS A 244 -21.31 18.71 0.44
CA LYS A 244 -20.76 19.34 -0.76
C LYS A 244 -19.42 18.70 -1.07
N VAL A 245 -19.23 18.30 -2.32
CA VAL A 245 -18.00 17.70 -2.82
C VAL A 245 -17.39 18.61 -3.86
N GLU A 246 -16.11 18.92 -3.69
CA GLU A 246 -15.31 19.67 -4.64
C GLU A 246 -14.29 18.72 -5.26
N PHE A 247 -14.23 18.70 -6.60
CA PHE A 247 -13.36 17.82 -7.35
C PHE A 247 -12.24 18.60 -7.99
N TYR A 248 -11.03 18.06 -7.91
CA TYR A 248 -9.83 18.72 -8.38
C TYR A 248 -9.01 17.82 -9.29
N LYS A 249 -8.33 18.45 -10.24
CA LYS A 249 -7.22 17.88 -10.98
C LYS A 249 -5.91 18.42 -10.41
N THR A 250 -4.97 17.54 -10.11
CA THR A 250 -3.66 17.92 -9.62
C THR A 250 -2.63 17.89 -10.73
N SER A 251 -1.73 18.87 -10.71
CA SER A 251 -0.52 18.88 -11.53
C SER A 251 0.66 19.32 -10.67
N SER A 252 1.82 18.75 -10.91
CA SER A 252 3.03 19.13 -10.19
C SER A 252 4.24 19.20 -11.13
N ASN A 253 5.26 19.94 -10.71
CA ASN A 253 6.57 19.95 -11.36
C ASN A 253 7.49 18.83 -10.85
N LYS A 254 6.96 17.85 -10.10
CA LYS A 254 7.71 16.72 -9.54
C LYS A 254 8.34 15.91 -10.67
N ASN A 255 9.66 15.70 -10.63
CA ASN A 255 10.29 14.79 -11.56
C ASN A 255 10.07 13.33 -11.12
N ILE A 256 9.83 12.46 -12.10
CA ILE A 256 9.85 11.01 -11.86
C ILE A 256 11.28 10.64 -11.46
N HIS A 257 11.44 10.04 -10.28
CA HIS A 257 12.71 9.45 -9.87
C HIS A 257 12.63 7.94 -10.12
N PRO A 258 13.14 7.45 -11.27
CA PRO A 258 13.25 6.02 -11.50
C PRO A 258 14.38 5.50 -10.60
N ASN A 259 14.06 5.10 -9.37
CA ASN A 259 14.96 4.25 -8.62
C ASN A 259 14.88 2.87 -9.27
N GLU A 260 15.80 2.57 -10.20
CA GLU A 260 15.78 1.34 -11.00
C GLU A 260 15.77 0.06 -10.15
N ASN A 261 16.29 0.14 -8.92
CA ASN A 261 16.31 -0.94 -7.95
C ASN A 261 14.97 -1.14 -7.21
N ILE A 262 14.05 -0.17 -7.28
CA ILE A 262 12.76 -0.18 -6.58
C ILE A 262 11.63 -0.04 -7.62
N LYS A 263 11.62 -0.97 -8.58
CA LYS A 263 10.48 -1.13 -9.49
C LYS A 263 9.39 -1.94 -8.78
N THR A 264 8.28 -1.28 -8.43
CA THR A 264 6.85 -1.71 -8.28
C THR A 264 6.45 -3.17 -7.89
N ASN A 265 7.36 -4.02 -7.39
CA ASN A 265 7.21 -5.48 -7.28
C ASN A 265 6.65 -6.16 -8.54
N TYR A 266 6.72 -5.50 -9.72
CA TYR A 266 6.44 -6.19 -10.96
C TYR A 266 7.48 -7.28 -11.09
N THR A 267 7.00 -8.50 -11.30
CA THR A 267 7.90 -9.60 -11.57
C THR A 267 8.58 -9.36 -12.92
N ASN A 268 9.87 -9.66 -12.98
CA ASN A 268 10.64 -9.60 -14.21
C ASN A 268 10.61 -10.96 -14.90
N GLU A 269 10.84 -10.96 -16.21
CA GLU A 269 11.09 -12.19 -16.95
C GLU A 269 12.31 -12.92 -16.39
N ILE A 270 12.29 -14.25 -16.37
CA ILE A 270 13.46 -15.07 -16.08
C ILE A 270 14.40 -15.02 -17.31
N GLU A 271 15.44 -14.18 -17.25
CA GLU A 271 16.42 -14.03 -18.33
C GLU A 271 17.61 -15.01 -18.22
N ASP A 272 17.93 -15.45 -17.00
CA ASP A 272 19.15 -16.24 -16.72
C ASP A 272 19.01 -17.74 -17.02
N ILE A 273 17.85 -18.22 -17.50
CA ILE A 273 17.60 -19.64 -17.78
C ILE A 273 17.39 -19.87 -19.28
N ASN A 274 18.21 -20.75 -19.86
CA ASN A 274 18.01 -21.22 -21.22
C ASN A 274 16.97 -22.35 -21.27
N PHE A 275 15.71 -21.98 -21.44
CA PHE A 275 14.58 -22.94 -21.50
C PHE A 275 14.60 -23.88 -22.71
N SER A 276 15.46 -23.66 -23.71
CA SER A 276 15.61 -24.63 -24.83
C SER A 276 16.22 -25.97 -24.39
N LEU A 277 16.82 -26.02 -23.20
CA LEU A 277 17.36 -27.23 -22.58
C LEU A 277 16.34 -27.97 -21.71
N TYR A 278 15.14 -27.42 -21.53
CA TYR A 278 14.12 -28.00 -20.66
C TYR A 278 13.18 -28.91 -21.44
N GLU A 279 12.81 -30.05 -20.84
CA GLU A 279 11.72 -30.90 -21.34
C GLU A 279 10.38 -30.19 -21.11
N ILE A 280 9.51 -30.14 -22.13
CA ILE A 280 8.17 -29.56 -22.00
C ILE A 280 7.14 -30.68 -21.84
N ARG A 281 6.40 -30.66 -20.72
CA ARG A 281 5.27 -31.56 -20.47
C ARG A 281 3.96 -30.78 -20.51
N GLN A 282 3.12 -31.10 -21.50
CA GLN A 282 1.80 -30.48 -21.68
C GLN A 282 0.75 -31.15 -20.77
N ASP A 283 -0.37 -30.46 -20.54
CA ASP A 283 -1.55 -30.96 -19.83
C ASP A 283 -1.23 -31.58 -18.45
N SER A 284 -0.18 -31.08 -17.79
CA SER A 284 0.35 -31.67 -16.55
C SER A 284 0.06 -30.80 -15.31
N VAL A 285 -0.28 -29.53 -15.54
CA VAL A 285 -0.56 -28.56 -14.48
C VAL A 285 -2.06 -28.52 -14.19
N ASN A 286 -2.43 -28.80 -12.95
CA ASN A 286 -3.76 -28.54 -12.44
C ASN A 286 -3.74 -27.13 -11.86
N CYS A 287 -4.53 -26.22 -12.39
CA CYS A 287 -4.55 -24.84 -11.93
C CYS A 287 -5.92 -24.19 -12.06
N ASN A 288 -6.12 -23.12 -11.30
CA ASN A 288 -7.21 -22.19 -11.50
C ASN A 288 -6.71 -20.76 -11.28
N ILE A 289 -7.14 -19.82 -12.12
CA ILE A 289 -6.98 -18.38 -11.91
C ILE A 289 -8.29 -17.90 -11.30
N GLU A 290 -8.25 -17.61 -10.00
CA GLU A 290 -9.43 -17.24 -9.22
C GLU A 290 -9.78 -15.76 -9.37
N ALA A 291 -8.74 -14.91 -9.49
CA ALA A 291 -8.91 -13.50 -9.75
C ALA A 291 -7.92 -13.00 -10.80
N GLN A 292 -8.44 -12.22 -11.72
CA GLN A 292 -7.65 -11.51 -12.73
C GLN A 292 -8.04 -10.04 -12.69
N ILE A 293 -7.11 -9.21 -12.25
CA ILE A 293 -7.29 -7.79 -12.06
C ILE A 293 -6.27 -7.05 -12.91
N GLY A 294 -6.62 -5.88 -13.43
CA GLY A 294 -5.71 -4.99 -14.12
C GLY A 294 -6.20 -4.53 -15.48
N ASN A 295 -5.42 -3.68 -16.13
CA ASN A 295 -5.79 -2.97 -17.35
C ASN A 295 -4.90 -3.39 -18.54
N GLN A 296 -4.75 -2.53 -19.55
CA GLN A 296 -3.92 -2.79 -20.73
C GLN A 296 -2.40 -2.66 -20.46
N TYR A 297 -2.01 -2.10 -19.32
CA TYR A 297 -0.60 -1.86 -18.95
C TYR A 297 -0.09 -2.93 -17.98
N TYR A 298 -0.95 -3.46 -17.10
CA TYR A 298 -0.58 -4.51 -16.16
C TYR A 298 -1.66 -5.56 -15.95
N LYS A 299 -1.23 -6.72 -15.45
CA LYS A 299 -2.13 -7.73 -14.87
C LYS A 299 -1.63 -8.21 -13.52
N ARG A 300 -2.59 -8.39 -12.62
CA ARG A 300 -2.45 -9.12 -11.37
C ARG A 300 -3.27 -10.39 -11.48
N LEU A 301 -2.62 -11.54 -11.30
CA LEU A 301 -3.30 -12.83 -11.24
C LEU A 301 -3.17 -13.40 -9.82
N ILE A 302 -4.25 -14.02 -9.34
CA ILE A 302 -4.29 -14.78 -8.11
C ILE A 302 -4.93 -16.12 -8.42
N GLY A 303 -4.32 -17.19 -7.93
CA GLY A 303 -4.82 -18.53 -8.17
C GLY A 303 -4.03 -19.60 -7.44
N TRP A 304 -4.14 -20.82 -7.94
CA TRP A 304 -3.36 -21.95 -7.47
C TRP A 304 -2.95 -22.85 -8.64
N ALA A 305 -1.85 -23.57 -8.45
CA ALA A 305 -1.30 -24.49 -9.43
C ALA A 305 -0.54 -25.63 -8.72
N TYR A 306 -0.74 -26.87 -9.18
CA TYR A 306 0.02 -28.03 -8.73
C TYR A 306 0.15 -29.09 -9.83
N ILE A 307 1.02 -30.07 -9.62
CA ILE A 307 1.18 -31.23 -10.50
C ILE A 307 0.78 -32.47 -9.70
N LYS A 308 -0.18 -33.25 -10.20
CA LYS A 308 -0.79 -34.36 -9.46
C LYS A 308 0.16 -35.54 -9.25
N ASP A 309 1.02 -35.81 -10.23
CA ASP A 309 1.90 -36.99 -10.26
C ASP A 309 3.30 -36.74 -9.67
N ILE A 310 3.55 -35.56 -9.11
CA ILE A 310 4.80 -35.23 -8.42
C ILE A 310 4.53 -35.20 -6.93
N GLY A 311 5.06 -36.19 -6.21
CA GLY A 311 4.78 -36.43 -4.79
C GLY A 311 5.22 -35.32 -3.83
N GLN A 312 6.04 -34.35 -4.26
CA GLN A 312 6.38 -33.15 -3.49
C GLN A 312 6.72 -31.98 -4.43
N PHE A 313 6.04 -30.86 -4.25
CA PHE A 313 6.54 -29.56 -4.70
C PHE A 313 7.80 -29.27 -3.87
N THR A 314 8.98 -29.37 -4.48
CA THR A 314 10.24 -29.04 -3.80
C THR A 314 10.44 -27.52 -3.83
N ASP A 315 11.35 -27.02 -2.99
CA ASP A 315 11.77 -25.60 -3.02
C ASP A 315 12.38 -25.17 -4.38
N GLN A 316 12.63 -26.14 -5.29
CA GLN A 316 13.14 -25.91 -6.64
C GLN A 316 12.03 -25.73 -7.69
N CYS A 317 10.77 -25.98 -7.33
CA CYS A 317 9.62 -25.74 -8.19
C CYS A 317 9.18 -24.28 -8.10
N GLN A 318 9.01 -23.64 -9.26
CA GLN A 318 8.54 -22.26 -9.36
C GLN A 318 7.25 -22.20 -10.19
N ILE A 319 6.18 -21.69 -9.61
CA ILE A 319 4.96 -21.33 -10.36
C ILE A 319 5.27 -20.08 -11.18
N CYS A 320 4.95 -20.12 -12.48
CA CYS A 320 5.17 -19.01 -13.40
C CYS A 320 3.93 -18.75 -14.27
N ILE A 321 3.87 -17.55 -14.82
CA ILE A 321 2.98 -17.21 -15.93
C ILE A 321 3.80 -17.15 -17.22
N GLU A 322 3.39 -17.91 -18.23
CA GLU A 322 3.96 -17.87 -19.57
C GLU A 322 3.20 -16.86 -20.44
N ILE A 323 3.92 -15.92 -21.04
CA ILE A 323 3.39 -14.95 -22.01
C ILE A 323 4.34 -14.90 -23.20
N ASP A 324 3.84 -15.23 -24.40
CA ASP A 324 4.63 -15.22 -25.64
C ASP A 324 5.98 -15.96 -25.55
N GLY A 325 5.99 -17.10 -24.83
CA GLY A 325 7.19 -17.92 -24.62
C GLY A 325 8.16 -17.42 -23.55
N LYS A 326 7.80 -16.35 -22.83
CA LYS A 326 8.55 -15.77 -21.71
C LYS A 326 7.94 -16.19 -20.39
N TYR A 327 8.77 -16.38 -19.37
CA TYR A 327 8.35 -16.92 -18.08
C TYR A 327 8.51 -15.89 -16.98
N TYR A 328 7.42 -15.60 -16.29
CA TYR A 328 7.36 -14.62 -15.21
C TYR A 328 7.09 -15.34 -13.89
N PRO A 329 8.00 -15.30 -12.90
CA PRO A 329 7.86 -16.04 -11.67
C PRO A 329 6.80 -15.41 -10.76
N CYS A 330 5.95 -16.25 -10.19
CA CYS A 330 4.95 -15.85 -9.22
C CYS A 330 5.52 -15.84 -7.79
N THR A 331 4.93 -15.01 -6.93
CA THR A 331 5.07 -15.16 -5.48
C THR A 331 4.18 -16.33 -5.02
N ILE A 332 4.78 -17.31 -4.37
CA ILE A 332 4.06 -18.49 -3.85
C ILE A 332 3.41 -18.13 -2.51
N ILE A 333 2.15 -18.50 -2.35
CA ILE A 333 1.37 -18.27 -1.12
C ILE A 333 0.77 -19.59 -0.61
N PRO A 334 0.71 -19.81 0.72
CA PRO A 334 0.05 -20.97 1.30
C PRO A 334 -1.46 -20.99 1.03
N ARG A 335 -2.00 -22.15 0.65
CA ARG A 335 -3.42 -22.43 0.38
C ARG A 335 -3.81 -23.79 0.96
N GLY A 336 -4.07 -23.80 2.27
CA GLY A 336 -4.50 -25.00 2.98
C GLY A 336 -5.85 -25.55 2.50
N ASP A 337 -6.76 -24.68 2.07
CA ASP A 337 -8.05 -25.06 1.48
C ASP A 337 -7.88 -25.86 0.18
N VAL A 338 -6.95 -25.45 -0.69
CA VAL A 338 -6.64 -26.17 -1.94
C VAL A 338 -5.95 -27.49 -1.61
N LYS A 339 -5.01 -27.47 -0.66
CA LYS A 339 -4.33 -28.67 -0.19
C LYS A 339 -5.33 -29.73 0.27
N ASP A 340 -6.25 -29.35 1.15
CA ASP A 340 -7.22 -30.28 1.74
C ASP A 340 -8.24 -30.76 0.69
N ALA A 341 -8.68 -29.89 -0.22
CA ALA A 341 -9.65 -30.25 -1.27
C ALA A 341 -9.09 -31.27 -2.27
N PHE A 342 -7.79 -31.26 -2.53
CA PHE A 342 -7.14 -32.12 -3.52
C PHE A 342 -6.15 -33.14 -2.92
N ASP A 343 -6.12 -33.28 -1.59
CA ASP A 343 -5.23 -34.19 -0.84
C ASP A 343 -3.74 -34.01 -1.20
N LEU A 344 -3.28 -32.76 -1.20
CA LEU A 344 -1.92 -32.40 -1.63
C LEU A 344 -0.91 -32.53 -0.47
N PRO A 345 0.37 -32.83 -0.78
CA PRO A 345 1.42 -32.95 0.23
C PRO A 345 1.83 -31.60 0.86
N THR A 346 1.54 -30.48 0.20
CA THR A 346 1.93 -29.12 0.60
C THR A 346 0.81 -28.12 0.32
N ASP A 347 0.77 -27.04 1.10
CA ASP A 347 -0.11 -25.89 0.88
C ASP A 347 0.55 -24.79 0.04
N LEU A 348 1.84 -24.91 -0.30
CA LEU A 348 2.58 -23.97 -1.16
C LEU A 348 2.23 -24.13 -2.64
N VAL A 349 0.94 -24.09 -2.94
CA VAL A 349 0.35 -24.28 -4.27
C VAL A 349 -0.42 -23.04 -4.75
N GLY A 350 -0.63 -22.06 -3.87
CA GLY A 350 -1.20 -20.78 -4.25
C GLY A 350 -0.16 -19.87 -4.89
N PHE A 351 -0.63 -18.95 -5.73
CA PHE A 351 0.26 -17.95 -6.32
C PHE A 351 -0.42 -16.58 -6.46
N THR A 352 0.41 -15.55 -6.42
CA THR A 352 0.08 -14.21 -6.91
C THR A 352 1.22 -13.65 -7.75
N ILE A 353 0.88 -12.84 -8.73
CA ILE A 353 1.85 -12.23 -9.65
C ILE A 353 1.32 -10.90 -10.13
N LEU A 354 2.20 -9.93 -10.28
CA LEU A 354 1.95 -8.63 -10.89
C LEU A 354 2.99 -8.42 -12.01
N TYR A 355 2.58 -8.17 -13.25
CA TYR A 355 3.50 -7.98 -14.37
C TYR A 355 3.04 -6.89 -15.35
N ASN A 356 4.00 -6.22 -15.99
CA ASN A 356 3.83 -5.09 -16.92
C ASN A 356 3.57 -5.56 -18.36
N ASN A 357 2.53 -6.38 -18.56
CA ASN A 357 2.20 -6.86 -19.92
C ASN A 357 0.72 -6.70 -20.30
N GLY A 358 -0.22 -6.50 -19.36
CA GLY A 358 -1.65 -6.34 -19.70
C GLY A 358 -2.34 -7.58 -20.33
N MET A 359 -1.57 -8.46 -20.97
CA MET A 359 -1.97 -9.75 -21.51
C MET A 359 -2.21 -10.77 -20.41
N VAL A 360 -3.06 -11.75 -20.67
CA VAL A 360 -3.28 -12.89 -19.77
C VAL A 360 -2.41 -14.04 -20.22
N GLY A 361 -1.44 -14.42 -19.40
CA GLY A 361 -0.61 -15.60 -19.67
C GLY A 361 -1.23 -16.91 -19.19
N LYS A 362 -0.54 -18.01 -19.49
CA LYS A 362 -0.90 -19.36 -19.04
C LYS A 362 -0.10 -19.74 -17.80
N VAL A 363 -0.73 -20.47 -16.89
CA VAL A 363 -0.04 -20.99 -15.71
C VAL A 363 0.89 -22.13 -16.12
N CYS A 364 2.12 -22.12 -15.62
CA CYS A 364 3.09 -23.19 -15.78
C CYS A 364 3.89 -23.38 -14.50
N ILE A 365 4.53 -24.54 -14.36
CA ILE A 365 5.40 -24.86 -13.23
C ILE A 365 6.76 -25.27 -13.80
N ILE A 366 7.80 -24.60 -13.31
CA ILE A 366 9.18 -24.84 -13.73
C ILE A 366 9.86 -25.63 -12.61
N ASP A 367 10.27 -26.85 -12.93
CA ASP A 367 11.14 -27.67 -12.10
C ASP A 367 12.60 -27.40 -12.53
N LYS A 368 13.30 -26.59 -11.74
CA LYS A 368 14.67 -26.19 -12.03
C LYS A 368 15.68 -27.33 -11.84
N GLU A 369 15.37 -28.30 -10.99
CA GLU A 369 16.26 -29.42 -10.68
C GLU A 369 16.25 -30.44 -11.83
N ASN A 370 15.07 -30.85 -12.26
CA ASN A 370 14.91 -31.85 -13.31
C ASN A 370 14.92 -31.27 -14.72
N HIS A 371 15.01 -29.94 -14.85
CA HIS A 371 14.97 -29.22 -16.13
C HIS A 371 13.68 -29.51 -16.92
N ILE A 372 12.53 -29.39 -16.25
CA ILE A 372 11.21 -29.66 -16.84
C ILE A 372 10.33 -28.42 -16.71
N VAL A 373 9.62 -28.07 -17.78
CA VAL A 373 8.53 -27.09 -17.76
C VAL A 373 7.21 -27.82 -17.94
N TYR A 374 6.40 -27.82 -16.89
CA TYR A 374 5.04 -28.32 -16.91
C TYR A 374 4.10 -27.21 -17.34
N LYS A 375 3.32 -27.44 -18.39
CA LYS A 375 2.34 -26.49 -18.92
C LYS A 375 0.91 -26.98 -18.67
N GLN A 376 0.00 -26.00 -18.61
CA GLN A 376 -1.44 -26.22 -18.60
C GLN A 376 -1.92 -26.87 -19.88
#